data_AF-A0A948WSF5-F1
#
_entry.id   AF-A0A948WSF5-F1
#
_cell.length_a   1.000
_cell.length_b   1.000
_cell.length_c   1.000
_cell.angle_alpha   90.00
_cell.angle_beta   90.00
_cell.angle_gamma   90.00
#
_symmetry.space_group_name_H-M   'P 1'
#
loop_
_entity.id
_entity.type
_entity.pdbx_description
1 polymer ?
#
loop_
_entity_poly.entity_id
_entity_poly.type
_entity_poly.pdbx_seq_one_letter_code
_entity_poly.pdbx_strand_id
1 'polypeptide(L)' 'MCVAAALSNGDLDQLAQRKWDSGESPSLRWIIVHMIEEYARHNGHADLLREAVDGETGE' A
#
# COMPACT_ATOMS: atom_id res chain seq x y z
N MET A 1 4.45 11.88 13.39
CA MET A 1 5.62 11.68 14.26
C MET A 1 6.64 10.72 13.64
N CYS A 2 6.31 9.49 13.24
CA CYS A 2 7.29 8.60 12.57
C CYS A 2 7.48 8.86 11.06
N VAL A 3 6.41 9.09 10.29
CA VAL A 3 6.50 9.31 8.83
C VAL A 3 7.24 10.61 8.50
N ALA A 4 6.95 11.69 9.22
CA ALA A 4 7.66 12.97 9.06
C ALA A 4 9.16 12.85 9.41
N ALA A 5 9.52 12.02 10.39
CA ALA A 5 10.91 11.77 10.75
C ALA A 5 11.65 10.89 9.72
N ALA A 6 10.94 9.95 9.06
CA ALA A 6 11.49 9.20 7.95
C ALA A 6 11.85 10.14 6.79
N LEU A 7 10.92 11.04 6.42
CA LEU A 7 11.13 12.04 5.36
C LEU A 7 12.24 13.06 5.69
N SER A 8 12.51 13.33 6.97
CA SER A 8 13.61 14.24 7.36
C SER A 8 14.98 13.57 7.37
N ASN A 9 15.03 12.24 7.55
CA ASN A 9 16.28 11.49 7.69
C ASN A 9 16.72 10.82 6.37
N GLY A 10 15.81 10.67 5.41
CA GLY A 10 16.08 10.14 4.07
C GLY A 10 14.89 10.35 3.14
N ASP A 11 15.13 10.34 1.83
CA ASP A 11 14.06 10.27 0.84
C ASP A 11 13.36 8.89 0.90
N LEU A 12 12.29 8.71 0.15
CA LEU A 12 11.53 7.45 0.06
C LEU A 12 12.37 6.25 -0.42
N ASP A 13 13.60 6.45 -0.86
CA ASP A 13 14.51 5.38 -1.26
C ASP A 13 15.18 4.68 -0.06
N GLN A 14 14.93 5.15 1.17
CA GLN A 14 15.36 4.45 2.39
C GLN A 14 14.85 3.01 2.42
N LEU A 15 15.75 2.06 2.72
CA LEU A 15 15.42 0.66 2.86
C LEU A 15 14.74 0.34 4.20
N ALA A 16 13.75 -0.54 4.14
CA ALA A 16 13.08 -1.08 5.31
C ALA A 16 14.03 -1.91 6.18
N GLN A 17 13.79 -1.91 7.49
CA GLN A 17 14.55 -2.76 8.42
C GLN A 17 14.27 -4.26 8.18
N ARG A 18 13.05 -4.60 7.75
CA ARG A 18 12.66 -5.97 7.44
C ARG A 18 13.16 -6.36 6.06
N LYS A 19 13.88 -7.47 5.99
CA LYS A 19 14.28 -8.14 4.76
C LYS A 19 13.22 -9.12 4.29
N TRP A 20 13.13 -9.30 2.98
CA TRP A 20 12.46 -10.43 2.38
C TRP A 20 13.28 -11.70 2.55
N ASP A 21 12.68 -12.84 2.22
CA ASP A 21 13.35 -14.14 2.24
C ASP A 21 14.51 -14.21 1.23
N SER A 22 14.48 -13.35 0.19
CA SER A 22 15.60 -13.15 -0.75
C SER A 22 16.82 -12.43 -0.15
N GLY A 23 16.69 -11.89 1.07
CA GLY A 23 17.74 -11.10 1.74
C GLY A 23 17.76 -9.61 1.36
N GLU A 24 16.97 -9.20 0.35
CA GLU A 24 16.79 -7.81 -0.06
C GLU A 24 15.82 -7.08 0.88
N SER A 25 15.92 -5.75 0.93
CA SER A 25 15.01 -4.90 1.69
C SER A 25 14.25 -3.99 0.72
N PRO A 26 12.91 -3.90 0.80
CA PRO A 26 12.17 -2.94 -0.01
C PRO A 26 12.50 -1.51 0.43
N SER A 27 12.43 -0.57 -0.51
CA SER A 27 12.42 0.85 -0.16
C SER A 27 11.08 1.28 0.43
N LEU A 28 11.08 2.38 1.18
CA LEU A 28 9.85 3.00 1.70
C LEU A 28 8.90 3.38 0.54
N ARG A 29 9.45 3.82 -0.59
CA ARG A 29 8.72 4.09 -1.83
C ARG A 29 7.97 2.85 -2.31
N TRP A 30 8.67 1.71 -2.40
CA TRP A 30 8.07 0.44 -2.80
C TRP A 30 6.94 0.06 -1.86
N ILE A 31 7.16 0.17 -0.54
CA ILE A 31 6.16 -0.17 0.49
C ILE A 31 4.90 0.68 0.33
N ILE A 32 5.05 2.00 0.17
CA ILE A 32 3.89 2.90 0.07
C ILE A 32 3.08 2.61 -1.19
N VAL A 33 3.76 2.45 -2.34
CA VAL A 33 3.07 2.11 -3.60
C VAL A 33 2.35 0.77 -3.48
N HIS A 34 3.00 -0.24 -2.90
CA HIS A 34 2.40 -1.55 -2.68
C HIS A 34 1.17 -1.48 -1.75
N MET A 35 1.22 -0.67 -0.68
CA MET A 35 0.06 -0.47 0.19
C MET A 35 -1.11 0.20 -0.53
N ILE A 36 -0.84 1.17 -1.40
CA ILE A 36 -1.88 1.84 -2.20
C ILE A 36 -2.55 0.83 -3.14
N GLU A 37 -1.75 0.02 -3.85
CA GLU A 37 -2.26 -1.02 -4.76
C GLU A 37 -3.13 -2.03 -4.01
N GLU A 38 -2.65 -2.52 -2.87
CA GLU A 38 -3.36 -3.50 -2.06
C GLU A 38 -4.68 -2.92 -1.51
N TYR A 39 -4.68 -1.64 -1.13
CA TYR A 39 -5.89 -0.94 -0.70
C TYR A 39 -6.89 -0.78 -1.86
N ALA A 40 -6.41 -0.41 -3.05
CA ALA A 40 -7.26 -0.30 -4.24
C ALA A 40 -7.89 -1.66 -4.62
N ARG A 41 -7.12 -2.75 -4.55
CA ARG A 41 -7.60 -4.12 -4.80
C ARG A 41 -8.71 -4.52 -3.81
N HIS A 42 -8.53 -4.23 -2.54
CA HIS A 42 -9.56 -4.48 -1.53
C HIS A 42 -10.80 -3.62 -1.74
N ASN A 43 -10.64 -2.35 -2.10
CA ASN A 43 -11.79 -1.49 -2.41
C ASN A 43 -12.56 -2.02 -3.62
N GLY A 44 -11.88 -2.48 -4.67
CA GLY A 44 -12.54 -3.12 -5.81
C GLY A 44 -13.34 -4.36 -5.41
N HIS A 45 -12.81 -5.20 -4.51
CA HIS A 45 -13.57 -6.33 -3.98
C HIS A 45 -14.78 -5.89 -3.13
N ALA A 46 -14.60 -4.86 -2.30
CA ALA A 46 -15.69 -4.32 -1.49
C ALA A 46 -16.77 -3.68 -2.36
N ASP A 47 -16.39 -3.06 -3.48
CA ASP A 47 -17.32 -2.48 -4.44
C ASP A 47 -18.15 -3.56 -5.13
N LEU A 48 -17.55 -4.65 -5.60
CA LEU A 48 -18.31 -5.80 -6.14
C LEU A 48 -19.30 -6.39 -5.12
N LEU A 49 -18.91 -6.46 -3.83
CA LEU A 49 -19.81 -6.91 -2.77
C LEU A 49 -20.95 -5.92 -2.53
N ARG A 50 -20.65 -4.62 -2.55
CA ARG A 50 -21.66 -3.55 -2.43
C ARG A 50 -22.65 -3.63 -3.59
N GLU A 51 -22.17 -3.71 -4.84
CA GLU A 51 -23.01 -3.84 -6.03
C GLU A 51 -23.91 -5.08 -5.98
N ALA A 52 -23.39 -6.21 -5.49
CA ALA A 52 -24.17 -7.44 -5.34
C ALA A 52 -25.27 -7.32 -4.28
N VAL A 53 -25.07 -6.50 -3.24
CA VAL A 53 -26.06 -6.26 -2.17
C VAL A 53 -27.09 -5.22 -2.60
N ASP A 54 -26.65 -4.13 -3.22
CA ASP A 54 -27.49 -2.98 -3.55
C ASP A 54 -28.19 -3.12 -4.91
N GLY A 55 -27.73 -4.04 -5.77
CA GLY A 55 -28.29 -4.29 -7.11
C GLY A 55 -27.97 -3.20 -8.14
N GLU A 56 -27.21 -2.17 -7.75
CA GLU A 56 -26.73 -1.11 -8.61
C GLU A 56 -25.23 -1.28 -8.89
N THR A 57 -24.86 -1.37 -10.16
CA THR A 57 -23.47 -1.33 -10.63
C THR A 57 -22.96 0.12 -10.61
N GLY A 58 -21.69 0.32 -10.25
CA GLY A 58 -21.01 1.61 -10.46
C GLY A 58 -20.93 1.94 -11.96
N GLU A 59 -21.02 3.23 -12.30
CA GLU A 59 -21.08 3.74 -13.69
C GLU A 59 -20.06 3.14 -14.67
#